data_AF-A0A960URC1-F1
#
_entry.id   AF-A0A960URC1-F1
#
_cell.length_a   1.000
_cell.length_b   1.000
_cell.length_c   1.000
_cell.angle_alpha   90.00
_cell.angle_beta   90.00
_cell.angle_gamma   90.00
#
_symmetry.space_group_name_H-M   'P 1'
#
loop_
_entity.id
_entity.type
_entity.pdbx_description
1 polymer ?
#
loop_
_entity_poly.entity_id
_entity_poly.type
_entity_poly.pdbx_seq_one_letter_code
_entity_poly.pdbx_strand_id
1 'polypeptide(L)'
;MHTPESHRSFGIFVLPILFLFIGSCSVLFWKPVSQSVDARWAGQTRVYEVLLHFETRMSWNPWSQAAVNRNYRTEILLHVIQNGQIKESRSLITFDGWVSPESFMPYARGFIMQRGDSEILGGGKQEIYAVTIAPDYQSATGKTLINPEHTLIGSYVTPDGRTLALFSSDADVEEPGGMIYYSFYSLTETTTHRDPVLQSKGSFEFDGAPGLPELTWGNGLDRIYARLPAAVLEIEASTGEVREANRFPACFDMVRIPPFVSRRGFRFSRSEEGLAIIDEGNPLPSPFTFVPMIDEMAAISTDCKQYLGR
;
A
#
# COMPACT_ATOMS: atom_id res chain seq x y z
N MET A 1 -56.13 -54.05 36.59
CA MET A 1 -56.48 -52.96 37.52
C MET A 1 -55.22 -52.57 38.27
N HIS A 2 -54.87 -51.29 38.15
CA HIS A 2 -53.94 -50.47 38.95
C HIS A 2 -52.72 -51.09 39.68
N THR A 3 -51.56 -50.65 39.19
CA THR A 3 -50.27 -50.32 39.87
C THR A 3 -50.46 -49.30 41.03
N PRO A 4 -49.45 -48.77 41.78
CA PRO A 4 -47.96 -48.79 41.64
C PRO A 4 -47.21 -48.94 43.01
N GLU A 5 -45.87 -49.02 43.10
CA GLU A 5 -44.85 -47.96 43.33
C GLU A 5 -43.64 -48.67 44.01
N SER A 6 -42.35 -48.30 43.97
CA SER A 6 -41.61 -47.07 43.68
C SER A 6 -40.10 -47.38 43.49
N HIS A 7 -39.35 -46.31 43.15
CA HIS A 7 -37.88 -46.13 43.16
C HIS A 7 -37.17 -46.37 41.82
N ARG A 8 -36.33 -45.47 41.30
CA ARG A 8 -35.78 -44.17 41.78
C ARG A 8 -35.29 -43.40 40.55
N SER A 9 -35.66 -42.13 40.45
CA SER A 9 -35.15 -41.18 39.46
C SER A 9 -33.76 -40.68 39.86
N PHE A 10 -32.73 -40.97 39.07
CA PHE A 10 -31.46 -40.24 39.07
C PHE A 10 -31.48 -39.28 37.87
N GLY A 11 -32.12 -38.13 38.08
CA GLY A 11 -32.21 -37.07 37.08
C GLY A 11 -30.93 -36.23 37.04
N ILE A 12 -30.15 -36.43 35.97
CA ILE A 12 -29.62 -35.38 35.08
C ILE A 12 -29.24 -34.06 35.76
N PHE A 13 -27.95 -33.93 36.12
CA PHE A 13 -27.31 -32.65 36.46
C PHE A 13 -25.97 -32.44 35.72
N VAL A 14 -25.89 -32.90 34.46
CA VAL A 14 -24.67 -32.72 33.62
C VAL A 14 -24.91 -31.78 32.42
N LEU A 15 -26.16 -31.40 32.14
CA LEU A 15 -26.50 -30.66 30.92
C LEU A 15 -26.14 -29.15 30.88
N PRO A 16 -26.01 -28.38 31.98
CA PRO A 16 -25.77 -26.93 31.84
C PRO A 16 -24.30 -26.55 31.62
N ILE A 17 -23.34 -27.46 31.86
CA ILE A 17 -21.90 -27.18 31.69
C ILE A 17 -21.46 -27.33 30.22
N LEU A 18 -22.11 -28.23 29.46
CA LEU A 18 -21.77 -28.43 28.04
C LEU A 18 -22.14 -27.22 27.16
N PHE A 19 -23.16 -26.45 27.54
CA PHE A 19 -23.61 -25.26 26.80
C PHE A 19 -22.72 -24.02 27.00
N LEU A 20 -21.94 -23.94 28.08
CA LEU A 20 -21.03 -22.82 28.32
C LEU A 20 -19.77 -22.85 27.44
N PHE A 21 -19.43 -24.00 26.84
CA PHE A 21 -18.27 -24.12 25.93
C PHE A 21 -18.59 -23.91 24.44
N ILE A 22 -19.86 -23.86 24.04
CA ILE A 22 -20.26 -23.73 22.63
C ILE A 22 -20.14 -22.26 22.16
N GLY A 23 -20.15 -21.29 23.09
CA GLY A 23 -20.04 -19.86 22.78
C GLY A 23 -18.65 -19.37 22.37
N SER A 24 -17.59 -20.17 22.58
CA SER A 24 -16.20 -19.71 22.45
C SER A 24 -15.51 -20.09 21.13
N CYS A 25 -16.22 -20.72 20.19
CA CYS A 25 -15.65 -21.12 18.88
C CYS A 25 -15.75 -20.03 17.80
N SER A 26 -16.31 -18.85 18.10
CA SER A 26 -16.49 -17.75 17.13
C SER A 26 -15.18 -17.20 16.54
N VAL A 27 -14.04 -17.57 17.11
CA VAL A 27 -12.69 -17.17 16.74
C VAL A 27 -12.12 -18.01 15.57
N LEU A 28 -12.68 -19.21 15.33
CA LEU A 28 -12.19 -20.16 14.32
C LEU A 28 -12.90 -20.06 12.96
N PHE A 29 -13.99 -19.29 12.87
CA PHE A 29 -14.73 -19.09 11.63
C PHE A 29 -14.16 -17.94 10.83
N TRP A 30 -14.21 -18.08 9.51
CA TRP A 30 -13.89 -17.02 8.57
C TRP A 30 -14.89 -15.89 8.73
N LYS A 31 -14.37 -14.67 8.98
CA LYS A 31 -15.16 -13.45 9.08
C LYS A 31 -14.76 -12.50 7.95
N PRO A 32 -15.72 -11.87 7.27
CA PRO A 32 -15.40 -10.84 6.31
C PRO A 32 -14.79 -9.64 7.03
N VAL A 33 -13.72 -9.11 6.46
CA VAL A 33 -13.03 -7.90 6.89
C VAL A 33 -12.88 -6.98 5.69
N SER A 34 -12.90 -5.68 5.94
CA SER A 34 -12.57 -4.67 4.95
C SER A 34 -11.60 -3.67 5.56
N GLN A 35 -10.50 -3.40 4.87
CA GLN A 35 -9.41 -2.55 5.36
C GLN A 35 -9.03 -1.52 4.32
N SER A 36 -9.04 -0.24 4.72
CA SER A 36 -8.49 0.86 3.91
C SER A 36 -6.97 0.75 3.92
N VAL A 37 -6.37 0.60 2.74
CA VAL A 37 -4.90 0.44 2.61
C VAL A 37 -4.21 1.63 1.98
N ASP A 38 -4.95 2.47 1.26
CA ASP A 38 -4.45 3.72 0.70
C ASP A 38 -5.62 4.68 0.40
N ALA A 39 -5.35 5.98 0.40
CA ALA A 39 -6.30 6.98 -0.03
C ALA A 39 -5.61 8.22 -0.61
N ARG A 40 -6.16 8.76 -1.70
CA ARG A 40 -5.61 9.92 -2.42
C ARG A 40 -6.65 11.01 -2.63
N TRP A 41 -6.27 12.23 -2.26
CA TRP A 41 -7.07 13.42 -2.50
C TRP A 41 -6.92 13.90 -3.93
N ALA A 42 -8.04 14.16 -4.60
CA ALA A 42 -8.07 14.89 -5.86
C ALA A 42 -8.72 16.26 -5.63
N GLY A 43 -7.87 17.28 -5.48
CA GLY A 43 -8.30 18.61 -5.07
C GLY A 43 -8.78 18.60 -3.62
N GLN A 44 -9.88 19.32 -3.35
CA GLN A 44 -10.44 19.47 -1.99
C GLN A 44 -11.80 18.76 -1.81
N THR A 45 -12.37 18.24 -2.90
CA THR A 45 -13.77 17.78 -2.92
C THR A 45 -13.89 16.30 -3.20
N ARG A 46 -12.77 15.57 -3.36
CA ARG A 46 -12.76 14.16 -3.71
C ARG A 46 -11.62 13.41 -3.03
N VAL A 47 -11.94 12.22 -2.53
CA VAL A 47 -10.97 11.23 -2.05
C VAL A 47 -11.23 9.92 -2.78
N TYR A 48 -10.16 9.32 -3.29
CA TYR A 48 -10.17 7.97 -3.82
C TYR A 48 -9.56 7.04 -2.79
N GLU A 49 -10.28 6.01 -2.39
CA GLU A 49 -9.85 5.04 -1.39
C GLU A 49 -9.64 3.68 -2.03
N VAL A 50 -8.58 2.99 -1.61
CA VAL A 50 -8.35 1.57 -1.91
C VAL A 50 -8.76 0.76 -0.69
N LEU A 51 -9.80 -0.06 -0.86
CA LEU A 51 -10.36 -0.92 0.17
C LEU A 51 -10.07 -2.38 -0.19
N LEU A 52 -9.37 -3.10 0.69
CA LEU A 52 -9.20 -4.54 0.59
C LEU A 52 -10.32 -5.25 1.35
N HIS A 53 -11.03 -6.14 0.67
CA HIS A 53 -11.95 -7.11 1.26
C HIS A 53 -11.25 -8.47 1.34
N PHE A 54 -11.34 -9.12 2.49
CA PHE A 54 -10.79 -10.46 2.67
C PHE A 54 -11.53 -11.17 3.81
N GLU A 55 -11.31 -12.47 3.94
CA GLU A 55 -11.76 -13.23 5.10
C GLU A 55 -10.60 -13.43 6.06
N THR A 56 -10.84 -13.22 7.35
CA THR A 56 -9.86 -13.52 8.41
C THR A 56 -10.40 -14.57 9.36
N ARG A 57 -9.51 -15.40 9.90
CA ARG A 57 -9.76 -16.21 11.10
C ARG A 57 -8.49 -16.27 11.93
N MET A 58 -8.62 -16.56 13.23
CA MET A 58 -7.44 -16.87 14.02
C MET A 58 -6.94 -18.27 13.67
N SER A 59 -5.61 -18.42 13.67
CA SER A 59 -4.98 -19.73 13.57
C SER A 59 -5.46 -20.65 14.69
N TRP A 60 -5.66 -21.91 14.33
CA TRP A 60 -6.02 -22.98 15.28
C TRP A 60 -4.81 -23.42 16.12
N ASN A 61 -3.59 -23.08 15.68
CA ASN A 61 -2.37 -23.41 16.39
C ASN A 61 -2.24 -22.50 17.63
N PRO A 62 -2.33 -23.04 18.86
CA PRO A 62 -2.27 -22.23 20.08
C PRO A 62 -0.94 -21.50 20.27
N TRP A 63 0.12 -21.90 19.54
CA TRP A 63 1.42 -21.23 19.56
C TRP A 63 1.58 -20.15 18.50
N SER A 64 0.77 -20.16 17.43
CA SER A 64 0.69 -19.05 16.50
C SER A 64 -0.62 -18.31 16.71
N GLN A 65 -0.60 -17.24 17.49
CA GLN A 65 -1.74 -16.31 17.60
C GLN A 65 -1.90 -15.46 16.33
N ALA A 66 -1.48 -15.99 15.18
CA ALA A 66 -1.51 -15.30 13.90
C ALA A 66 -2.92 -15.35 13.31
N ALA A 67 -3.37 -14.21 12.78
CA ALA A 67 -4.52 -14.19 11.88
C ALA A 67 -4.13 -14.80 10.54
N VAL A 68 -4.99 -15.65 9.99
CA VAL A 68 -4.87 -16.18 8.64
C VAL A 68 -5.89 -15.46 7.77
N ASN A 69 -5.43 -14.93 6.65
CA ASN A 69 -6.27 -14.16 5.72
C ASN A 69 -6.33 -14.86 4.35
N ARG A 70 -7.46 -14.72 3.66
CA ARG A 70 -7.67 -15.27 2.30
C ARG A 70 -8.72 -14.49 1.52
N ASN A 71 -8.90 -14.84 0.25
CA ASN A 71 -9.94 -14.31 -0.63
C ASN A 71 -9.84 -12.78 -0.78
N TYR A 72 -8.61 -12.28 -0.95
CA TYR A 72 -8.39 -10.85 -1.17
C TYR A 72 -9.07 -10.38 -2.46
N ARG A 73 -9.84 -9.30 -2.32
CA ARG A 73 -10.48 -8.56 -3.41
C ARG A 73 -10.32 -7.08 -3.13
N THR A 74 -10.00 -6.30 -4.15
CA THR A 74 -9.79 -4.86 -4.02
C THR A 74 -10.96 -4.10 -4.60
N GLU A 75 -11.44 -3.10 -3.88
CA GLU A 75 -12.41 -2.11 -4.32
C GLU A 75 -11.76 -0.72 -4.32
N ILE A 76 -12.02 0.07 -5.37
CA ILE A 76 -11.67 1.49 -5.39
C ILE A 76 -12.94 2.31 -5.26
N LEU A 77 -12.99 3.10 -4.20
CA LEU A 77 -14.11 3.97 -3.85
C LEU A 77 -13.79 5.42 -4.20
N LEU A 78 -14.82 6.16 -4.60
CA LEU A 78 -14.80 7.62 -4.68
C LEU A 78 -15.70 8.21 -3.61
N HIS A 79 -15.12 9.02 -2.74
CA HIS A 79 -15.82 9.86 -1.77
C HIS A 79 -15.91 11.29 -2.30
N VAL A 80 -17.12 11.84 -2.37
CA VAL A 80 -17.37 13.25 -2.66
C VAL A 80 -17.45 14.01 -1.36
N ILE A 81 -16.57 15.01 -1.21
CA ILE A 81 -16.46 15.84 -0.01
C ILE A 81 -17.18 17.17 -0.23
N GLN A 82 -18.08 17.53 0.68
CA GLN A 82 -18.73 18.82 0.73
C GLN A 82 -18.65 19.36 2.15
N ASN A 83 -18.15 20.60 2.31
CA ASN A 83 -17.99 21.27 3.60
C ASN A 83 -17.22 20.44 4.65
N GLY A 84 -16.13 19.78 4.23
CA GLY A 84 -15.31 18.96 5.13
C GLY A 84 -15.96 17.65 5.56
N GLN A 85 -17.07 17.23 4.96
CA GLN A 85 -17.74 15.96 5.25
C GLN A 85 -17.95 15.13 3.99
N ILE A 86 -18.04 13.81 4.16
CA ILE A 86 -18.38 12.89 3.07
C ILE A 86 -19.87 13.01 2.78
N LYS A 87 -20.20 13.44 1.56
CA LYS A 87 -21.57 13.54 1.07
C LYS A 87 -22.05 12.26 0.41
N GLU A 88 -21.18 11.65 -0.38
CA GLU A 88 -21.50 10.50 -1.21
C GLU A 88 -20.26 9.62 -1.33
N SER A 89 -20.46 8.32 -1.28
CA SER A 89 -19.44 7.31 -1.54
C SER A 89 -19.96 6.37 -2.62
N ARG A 90 -19.14 6.04 -3.62
CA ARG A 90 -19.50 5.08 -4.65
C ARG A 90 -18.32 4.18 -5.02
N SER A 91 -18.61 2.93 -5.37
CA SER A 91 -17.66 2.01 -5.98
C SER A 91 -17.39 2.43 -7.42
N LEU A 92 -16.12 2.52 -7.80
CA LEU A 92 -15.72 2.78 -9.18
C LEU A 92 -15.36 1.51 -9.93
N ILE A 93 -14.66 0.59 -9.25
CA ILE A 93 -14.22 -0.68 -9.79
C ILE A 93 -13.95 -1.64 -8.63
N THR A 94 -14.19 -2.93 -8.87
CA THR A 94 -13.79 -4.01 -7.98
C THR A 94 -13.11 -5.11 -8.79
N PHE A 95 -12.00 -5.64 -8.30
CA PHE A 95 -11.23 -6.70 -8.95
C PHE A 95 -10.60 -7.63 -7.92
N ASP A 96 -10.30 -8.86 -8.33
CA ASP A 96 -9.70 -9.87 -7.45
C ASP A 96 -8.24 -9.58 -7.16
N GLY A 97 -7.74 -10.03 -6.03
CA GLY A 97 -6.36 -9.81 -5.61
C GLY A 97 -6.19 -8.62 -4.66
N TRP A 98 -4.93 -8.38 -4.32
CA TRP A 98 -4.52 -7.43 -3.29
C TRP A 98 -3.70 -6.29 -3.91
N VAL A 99 -3.72 -5.13 -3.25
CA VAL A 99 -2.91 -3.96 -3.59
C VAL A 99 -1.92 -3.70 -2.47
N SER A 100 -0.66 -3.45 -2.83
CA SER A 100 0.38 -3.11 -1.86
C SER A 100 0.05 -1.77 -1.21
N PRO A 101 0.08 -1.64 0.12
CA PRO A 101 -0.08 -0.36 0.80
C PRO A 101 0.89 0.69 0.25
N GLU A 102 0.46 1.96 0.25
CA GLU A 102 1.23 3.12 -0.22
C GLU A 102 1.64 3.11 -1.70
N SER A 103 1.23 2.11 -2.49
CA SER A 103 1.54 2.03 -3.92
C SER A 103 0.51 2.74 -4.80
N PHE A 104 -0.61 3.22 -4.24
CA PHE A 104 -1.68 3.86 -5.01
C PHE A 104 -1.30 5.30 -5.34
N MET A 105 -0.87 5.56 -6.57
CA MET A 105 -0.30 6.83 -6.99
C MET A 105 -1.09 7.47 -8.13
N PRO A 106 -1.31 8.79 -8.12
CA PRO A 106 -2.05 9.47 -9.18
C PRO A 106 -1.31 9.38 -10.50
N TYR A 107 -2.08 9.14 -11.57
CA TYR A 107 -1.55 8.93 -12.90
C TYR A 107 -2.60 9.31 -13.95
N ALA A 108 -2.27 10.26 -14.82
CA ALA A 108 -3.18 10.80 -15.84
C ALA A 108 -4.58 11.14 -15.26
N ARG A 109 -5.62 10.40 -15.65
CA ARG A 109 -7.02 10.56 -15.17
C ARG A 109 -7.43 9.50 -14.14
N GLY A 110 -6.47 8.84 -13.52
CA GLY A 110 -6.70 7.83 -12.52
C GLY A 110 -5.45 7.55 -11.72
N PHE A 111 -5.11 6.27 -11.58
CA PHE A 111 -4.10 5.82 -10.64
C PHE A 111 -3.31 4.64 -11.19
N ILE A 112 -2.10 4.48 -10.70
CA ILE A 112 -1.35 3.22 -10.79
C ILE A 112 -1.16 2.65 -9.39
N MET A 113 -0.99 1.34 -9.30
CA MET A 113 -0.71 0.63 -8.05
C MET A 113 0.05 -0.65 -8.30
N GLN A 114 0.78 -1.11 -7.27
CA GLN A 114 1.31 -2.46 -7.23
C GLN A 114 0.20 -3.40 -6.76
N ARG A 115 -0.10 -4.41 -7.57
CA ARG A 115 -1.14 -5.41 -7.30
C ARG A 115 -0.54 -6.81 -7.37
N GLY A 116 -1.07 -7.75 -6.59
CA GLY A 116 -0.97 -9.18 -6.85
C GLY A 116 -2.33 -9.77 -7.19
N ASP A 117 -2.38 -10.68 -8.15
CA ASP A 117 -3.62 -11.28 -8.68
C ASP A 117 -4.15 -12.49 -7.87
N SER A 118 -3.55 -12.78 -6.73
CA SER A 118 -3.90 -13.93 -5.88
C SER A 118 -4.87 -13.58 -4.74
N GLU A 119 -5.62 -14.59 -4.31
CA GLU A 119 -6.43 -14.59 -3.09
C GLU A 119 -5.60 -14.55 -1.78
N ILE A 120 -4.27 -14.51 -1.85
CA ILE A 120 -3.36 -14.45 -0.69
C ILE A 120 -2.46 -13.21 -0.84
N LEU A 121 -2.37 -12.40 0.22
CA LEU A 121 -1.49 -11.24 0.28
C LEU A 121 -0.03 -11.63 0.05
N GLY A 122 0.67 -10.89 -0.81
CA GLY A 122 2.04 -11.19 -1.22
C GLY A 122 2.16 -12.30 -2.26
N GLY A 123 1.13 -13.15 -2.43
CA GLY A 123 1.10 -14.21 -3.42
C GLY A 123 0.63 -13.76 -4.79
N GLY A 124 0.75 -14.66 -5.77
CA GLY A 124 0.32 -14.45 -7.16
C GLY A 124 1.35 -13.71 -8.00
N LYS A 125 0.94 -13.42 -9.24
CA LYS A 125 1.73 -12.60 -10.14
C LYS A 125 1.59 -11.14 -9.69
N GLN A 126 2.72 -10.53 -9.36
CA GLN A 126 2.77 -9.12 -9.04
C GLN A 126 2.84 -8.30 -10.31
N GLU A 127 2.13 -7.17 -10.35
CA GLU A 127 2.00 -6.32 -11.53
C GLU A 127 1.86 -4.85 -11.14
N ILE A 128 2.21 -3.96 -12.08
CA ILE A 128 1.78 -2.56 -12.02
C ILE A 128 0.46 -2.44 -12.76
N TYR A 129 -0.58 -2.14 -12.01
CA TYR A 129 -1.95 -2.05 -12.49
C TYR A 129 -2.38 -0.59 -12.55
N ALA A 130 -2.94 -0.18 -13.70
CA ALA A 130 -3.53 1.14 -13.86
C ALA A 130 -5.04 1.07 -13.79
N VAL A 131 -5.63 2.07 -13.16
CA VAL A 131 -7.07 2.33 -13.13
C VAL A 131 -7.32 3.70 -13.71
N THR A 132 -8.20 3.80 -14.70
CA THR A 132 -8.58 5.06 -15.33
C THR A 132 -10.04 5.37 -15.05
N ILE A 133 -10.29 6.58 -14.56
CA ILE A 133 -11.63 6.99 -14.15
C ILE A 133 -12.37 7.60 -15.34
N ALA A 134 -13.60 7.15 -15.54
CA ALA A 134 -14.48 7.69 -16.56
C ALA A 134 -14.79 9.18 -16.32
N PRO A 135 -15.04 9.98 -17.38
CA PRO A 135 -15.33 11.42 -17.24
C PRO A 135 -16.54 11.78 -16.38
N ASP A 136 -17.50 10.87 -16.28
CA ASP A 136 -18.68 11.02 -15.44
C ASP A 136 -18.43 10.69 -13.97
N TYR A 137 -17.24 10.19 -13.63
CA TYR A 137 -16.86 9.71 -12.30
C TYR A 137 -17.78 8.60 -11.75
N GLN A 138 -18.47 7.87 -12.63
CA GLN A 138 -19.37 6.79 -12.23
C GLN A 138 -18.73 5.40 -12.32
N SER A 139 -17.65 5.28 -13.08
CA SER A 139 -16.96 4.01 -13.30
C SER A 139 -15.47 4.21 -13.52
N ALA A 140 -14.72 3.12 -13.42
CA ALA A 140 -13.33 3.07 -13.83
C ALA A 140 -13.04 1.77 -14.59
N THR A 141 -12.03 1.81 -15.44
CA THR A 141 -11.48 0.62 -16.12
C THR A 141 -10.07 0.37 -15.65
N GLY A 142 -9.71 -0.90 -15.52
CA GLY A 142 -8.39 -1.29 -15.06
C GLY A 142 -7.64 -2.13 -16.09
N LYS A 143 -6.31 -2.00 -16.12
CA LYS A 143 -5.42 -2.71 -17.04
C LYS A 143 -4.04 -2.90 -16.40
N THR A 144 -3.47 -4.08 -16.58
CA THR A 144 -2.05 -4.33 -16.31
C THR A 144 -1.16 -3.51 -17.25
N LEU A 145 -0.31 -2.65 -16.71
CA LEU A 145 0.66 -1.87 -17.49
C LEU A 145 2.00 -2.59 -17.61
N ILE A 146 2.50 -3.15 -16.50
CA ILE A 146 3.84 -3.73 -16.43
C ILE A 146 3.76 -5.04 -15.66
N ASN A 147 4.33 -6.08 -16.26
CA ASN A 147 4.59 -7.36 -15.61
C ASN A 147 6.09 -7.42 -15.29
N PRO A 148 6.51 -7.20 -14.04
CA PRO A 148 7.90 -7.30 -13.63
C PRO A 148 8.43 -8.73 -13.81
N GLU A 149 9.73 -8.85 -14.10
CA GLU A 149 10.41 -10.14 -14.23
C GLU A 149 10.72 -10.77 -12.86
N HIS A 150 10.95 -9.91 -11.84
CA HIS A 150 11.29 -10.29 -10.48
C HIS A 150 10.23 -9.78 -9.48
N THR A 151 10.32 -10.21 -8.22
CA THR A 151 9.40 -9.80 -7.15
C THR A 151 9.48 -8.30 -6.94
N LEU A 152 8.35 -7.58 -7.06
CA LEU A 152 8.30 -6.13 -6.83
C LEU A 152 8.45 -5.85 -5.33
N ILE A 153 9.45 -5.04 -5.01
CA ILE A 153 9.71 -4.54 -3.66
C ILE A 153 9.33 -3.06 -3.51
N GLY A 154 9.15 -2.34 -4.62
CA GLY A 154 8.68 -0.96 -4.58
C GLY A 154 8.33 -0.41 -5.96
N SER A 155 7.41 0.57 -5.99
CA SER A 155 7.07 1.33 -7.19
C SER A 155 6.80 2.77 -6.84
N TYR A 156 7.35 3.71 -7.62
CA TYR A 156 7.43 5.12 -7.25
C TYR A 156 7.25 6.06 -8.41
N VAL A 157 6.37 7.02 -8.26
CA VAL A 157 6.18 8.08 -9.25
C VAL A 157 6.88 9.34 -8.78
N THR A 158 7.53 10.03 -9.71
CA THR A 158 8.01 11.40 -9.53
C THR A 158 6.89 12.33 -9.04
N PRO A 159 7.18 13.39 -8.26
CA PRO A 159 6.17 14.32 -7.78
C PRO A 159 5.35 15.02 -8.87
N ASP A 160 5.90 15.14 -10.08
CA ASP A 160 5.21 15.70 -11.25
C ASP A 160 4.34 14.67 -12.00
N GLY A 161 4.37 13.40 -11.58
CA GLY A 161 3.56 12.33 -12.16
C GLY A 161 4.11 11.73 -13.45
N ARG A 162 5.33 12.08 -13.89
CA ARG A 162 5.79 11.80 -15.26
C ARG A 162 6.67 10.59 -15.44
N THR A 163 7.37 10.17 -14.40
CA THR A 163 8.28 9.03 -14.41
C THR A 163 7.94 8.07 -13.28
N LEU A 164 7.81 6.79 -13.62
CA LEU A 164 7.66 5.66 -12.71
C LEU A 164 8.99 4.93 -12.58
N ALA A 165 9.50 4.80 -11.37
CA ALA A 165 10.59 3.91 -11.02
C ALA A 165 10.03 2.63 -10.38
N LEU A 166 10.43 1.49 -10.89
CA LEU A 166 10.12 0.18 -10.35
C LEU A 166 11.38 -0.42 -9.74
N PHE A 167 11.22 -1.06 -8.59
CA PHE A 167 12.27 -1.80 -7.91
C PHE A 167 11.77 -3.22 -7.66
N SER A 168 12.59 -4.18 -8.07
CA SER A 168 12.32 -5.61 -7.87
C SER A 168 13.57 -6.32 -7.38
N SER A 169 13.40 -7.45 -6.70
CA SER A 169 14.51 -8.22 -6.12
C SER A 169 14.37 -9.70 -6.41
N ASP A 170 15.51 -10.36 -6.56
CA ASP A 170 15.64 -11.83 -6.55
C ASP A 170 16.07 -12.38 -5.18
N ALA A 171 16.28 -11.52 -4.18
CA ALA A 171 16.65 -11.93 -2.84
C ALA A 171 15.56 -12.79 -2.19
N ASP A 172 15.99 -13.89 -1.56
CA ASP A 172 15.13 -14.81 -0.81
C ASP A 172 15.22 -14.52 0.69
N VAL A 173 14.11 -14.71 1.42
CA VAL A 173 14.08 -14.56 2.88
C VAL A 173 15.01 -15.57 3.56
N GLU A 174 15.27 -16.71 2.92
CA GLU A 174 16.17 -17.74 3.43
C GLU A 174 17.65 -17.42 3.18
N GLU A 175 17.96 -16.62 2.16
CA GLU A 175 19.32 -16.28 1.74
C GLU A 175 19.49 -14.75 1.70
N PRO A 176 20.03 -14.12 2.77
CA PRO A 176 20.25 -12.68 2.78
C PRO A 176 21.28 -12.29 1.71
N GLY A 177 21.02 -11.18 1.02
CA GLY A 177 21.79 -10.77 -0.16
C GLY A 177 21.03 -11.00 -1.47
N GLY A 178 21.40 -10.26 -2.51
CA GLY A 178 20.82 -10.43 -3.84
C GLY A 178 21.01 -9.20 -4.72
N MET A 179 20.31 -9.20 -5.85
CA MET A 179 20.30 -8.09 -6.80
C MET A 179 19.00 -7.31 -6.67
N ILE A 180 19.14 -5.99 -6.49
CA ILE A 180 18.02 -5.08 -6.72
C ILE A 180 18.07 -4.66 -8.18
N TYR A 181 17.00 -4.97 -8.89
CA TYR A 181 16.76 -4.51 -10.25
C TYR A 181 15.89 -3.26 -10.20
N TYR A 182 16.20 -2.29 -11.05
CA TYR A 182 15.37 -1.11 -11.22
C TYR A 182 15.03 -0.88 -12.68
N SER A 183 13.90 -0.21 -12.92
CA SER A 183 13.46 0.18 -14.25
C SER A 183 12.69 1.49 -14.18
N PHE A 184 13.03 2.41 -15.08
CA PHE A 184 12.38 3.72 -15.19
C PHE A 184 11.49 3.76 -16.42
N TYR A 185 10.27 4.24 -16.24
CA TYR A 185 9.26 4.31 -17.29
C TYR A 185 8.71 5.73 -17.39
N SER A 186 8.57 6.23 -18.62
CA SER A 186 7.83 7.46 -18.89
C SER A 186 6.33 7.20 -18.84
N LEU A 187 5.63 8.03 -18.08
CA LEU A 187 4.18 8.09 -17.95
C LEU A 187 3.54 9.20 -18.81
N THR A 188 4.34 10.02 -19.49
CA THR A 188 3.90 11.28 -20.13
C THR A 188 2.82 11.09 -21.20
N GLU A 189 2.83 9.96 -21.91
CA GLU A 189 1.86 9.64 -22.97
C GLU A 189 1.09 8.35 -22.69
N THR A 190 1.25 7.82 -21.49
CA THR A 190 0.69 6.55 -21.11
C THR A 190 -0.81 6.73 -20.89
N THR A 191 -1.60 5.76 -21.36
CA THR A 191 -3.06 5.72 -21.19
C THR A 191 -3.50 4.27 -21.00
N THR A 192 -4.80 4.01 -20.87
CA THR A 192 -5.32 2.63 -20.97
C THR A 192 -4.97 1.95 -22.29
N HIS A 193 -4.77 2.72 -23.36
CA HIS A 193 -4.50 2.21 -24.71
C HIS A 193 -3.03 2.27 -25.11
N ARG A 194 -2.19 2.89 -24.30
CA ARG A 194 -0.77 3.08 -24.60
C ARG A 194 0.06 2.77 -23.38
N ASP A 195 0.88 1.74 -23.51
CA ASP A 195 1.75 1.25 -22.44
C ASP A 195 2.89 2.25 -22.15
N PRO A 196 3.42 2.22 -20.92
CA PRO A 196 4.48 3.12 -20.53
C PRO A 196 5.77 2.78 -21.27
N VAL A 197 6.57 3.81 -21.57
CA VAL A 197 7.81 3.64 -22.35
C VAL A 197 8.96 3.41 -21.38
N LEU A 198 9.61 2.25 -21.46
CA LEU A 198 10.84 1.97 -20.72
C LEU A 198 11.93 2.98 -21.15
N GLN A 199 12.45 3.74 -20.20
CA GLN A 199 13.52 4.72 -20.41
C GLN A 199 14.89 4.07 -20.16
N SER A 200 15.04 3.41 -19.02
CA SER A 200 16.29 2.75 -18.63
C SER A 200 16.01 1.62 -17.63
N LYS A 201 16.99 0.72 -17.49
CA LYS A 201 16.97 -0.36 -16.50
C LYS A 201 18.39 -0.74 -16.10
N GLY A 202 18.54 -1.33 -14.94
CA GLY A 202 19.80 -1.89 -14.48
C GLY A 202 19.62 -2.57 -13.12
N SER A 203 20.74 -2.80 -12.44
CA SER A 203 20.73 -3.45 -11.14
C SER A 203 21.94 -3.05 -10.29
N PHE A 204 21.87 -3.31 -8.99
CA PHE A 204 22.98 -3.19 -8.05
C PHE A 204 22.86 -4.27 -6.97
N GLU A 205 24.00 -4.64 -6.38
CA GLU A 205 24.08 -5.62 -5.28
C GLU A 205 23.52 -5.03 -3.99
N PHE A 206 22.83 -5.85 -3.20
CA PHE A 206 22.27 -5.46 -1.91
C PHE A 206 22.47 -6.55 -0.85
N ASP A 207 23.33 -6.27 0.13
CA ASP A 207 23.68 -7.21 1.21
C ASP A 207 22.71 -7.18 2.42
N GLY A 208 21.45 -6.81 2.19
CA GLY A 208 20.42 -6.72 3.23
C GLY A 208 19.43 -7.89 3.22
N ALA A 209 18.53 -7.90 4.19
CA ALA A 209 17.33 -8.72 4.11
C ALA A 209 16.51 -8.34 2.86
N PRO A 210 15.79 -9.26 2.22
CA PRO A 210 14.96 -8.95 1.05
C PRO A 210 14.02 -7.79 1.37
N GLY A 211 14.24 -6.68 0.69
CA GLY A 211 13.58 -5.45 1.04
C GLY A 211 14.06 -4.32 0.17
N LEU A 212 13.31 -3.24 0.24
CA LEU A 212 13.64 -2.04 -0.48
C LEU A 212 14.56 -1.16 0.39
N PRO A 213 15.70 -0.69 -0.14
CA PRO A 213 16.50 0.32 0.54
C PRO A 213 15.69 1.61 0.71
N GLU A 214 16.11 2.48 1.62
CA GLU A 214 15.49 3.79 1.69
C GLU A 214 15.78 4.55 0.39
N LEU A 215 14.74 5.02 -0.29
CA LEU A 215 14.83 5.67 -1.60
C LEU A 215 14.26 7.08 -1.53
N THR A 216 14.80 8.00 -2.33
CA THR A 216 14.19 9.32 -2.48
C THR A 216 14.52 9.94 -3.83
N TRP A 217 13.62 10.74 -4.37
CA TRP A 217 13.88 11.52 -5.58
C TRP A 217 14.79 12.71 -5.27
N GLY A 218 15.75 12.98 -6.14
CA GLY A 218 16.53 14.21 -6.11
C GLY A 218 15.68 15.44 -6.47
N ASN A 219 16.18 16.62 -6.12
CA ASN A 219 15.50 17.90 -6.40
C ASN A 219 15.23 18.14 -7.91
N GLY A 220 16.01 17.51 -8.81
CA GLY A 220 15.83 17.60 -10.27
C GLY A 220 14.80 16.62 -10.85
N LEU A 221 14.27 15.68 -10.06
CA LEU A 221 13.37 14.60 -10.47
C LEU A 221 13.93 13.67 -11.57
N ASP A 222 15.21 13.80 -11.90
CA ASP A 222 15.96 13.00 -12.87
C ASP A 222 16.74 11.85 -12.20
N ARG A 223 16.82 11.85 -10.87
CA ARG A 223 17.66 10.92 -10.11
C ARG A 223 16.93 10.37 -8.89
N ILE A 224 17.18 9.09 -8.62
CA ILE A 224 16.83 8.46 -7.35
C ILE A 224 18.10 8.22 -6.55
N TYR A 225 18.03 8.53 -5.26
CA TYR A 225 19.07 8.16 -4.30
C TYR A 225 18.62 6.95 -3.51
N ALA A 226 19.49 5.93 -3.43
CA ALA A 226 19.29 4.73 -2.63
C ALA A 226 20.28 4.73 -1.46
N ARG A 227 19.77 4.71 -0.23
CA ARG A 227 20.61 4.61 0.96
C ARG A 227 20.91 3.15 1.25
N LEU A 228 22.19 2.78 1.15
CA LEU A 228 22.73 1.51 1.60
C LEU A 228 23.43 1.70 2.95
N PRO A 229 23.75 0.61 3.68
CA PRO A 229 24.43 0.72 4.98
C PRO A 229 25.76 1.48 4.93
N ALA A 230 26.53 1.33 3.86
CA ALA A 230 27.88 1.89 3.72
C ALA A 230 28.02 3.01 2.68
N ALA A 231 26.97 3.27 1.88
CA ALA A 231 27.05 4.21 0.77
C ALA A 231 25.66 4.76 0.42
N VAL A 232 25.62 5.85 -0.33
CA VAL A 232 24.42 6.29 -1.04
C VAL A 232 24.68 6.15 -2.53
N LEU A 233 23.82 5.40 -3.21
CA LEU A 233 23.86 5.32 -4.67
C LEU A 233 22.96 6.41 -5.27
N GLU A 234 23.41 7.00 -6.36
CA GLU A 234 22.62 7.85 -7.24
C GLU A 234 22.38 7.11 -8.54
N ILE A 235 21.10 7.03 -8.94
CA ILE A 235 20.64 6.34 -10.14
C ILE A 235 19.97 7.38 -11.03
N GLU A 236 20.52 7.59 -12.22
CA GLU A 236 19.95 8.51 -13.20
C GLU A 236 18.83 7.84 -14.00
N ALA A 237 17.62 8.41 -13.97
CA ALA A 237 16.42 7.81 -14.57
C ALA A 237 16.50 7.73 -16.11
N SER A 238 17.16 8.70 -16.76
CA SER A 238 17.33 8.74 -18.22
C SER A 238 18.26 7.67 -18.76
N THR A 239 19.36 7.40 -18.05
CA THR A 239 20.45 6.54 -18.55
C THR A 239 20.48 5.18 -17.85
N GLY A 240 19.95 5.08 -16.63
CA GLY A 240 20.13 3.94 -15.76
C GLY A 240 21.55 3.85 -15.20
N GLU A 241 22.35 4.92 -15.29
CA GLU A 241 23.70 4.92 -14.72
C GLU A 241 23.63 4.94 -13.19
N VAL A 242 24.38 4.05 -12.55
CA VAL A 242 24.52 3.96 -11.10
C VAL A 242 25.91 4.41 -10.70
N ARG A 243 25.99 5.28 -9.70
CA ARG A 243 27.25 5.68 -9.09
C ARG A 243 27.08 5.98 -7.60
N GLU A 244 28.18 5.96 -6.88
CA GLU A 244 28.20 6.47 -5.51
C GLU A 244 28.02 7.99 -5.49
N ALA A 245 27.13 8.47 -4.63
CA ALA A 245 26.75 9.87 -4.53
C ALA A 245 27.69 10.64 -3.61
N ASN A 246 28.39 11.64 -4.16
CA ASN A 246 29.16 12.59 -3.35
C ASN A 246 28.29 13.54 -2.53
N ARG A 247 27.05 13.78 -3.00
CA ARG A 247 26.03 14.56 -2.31
C ARG A 247 24.67 13.92 -2.52
N PHE A 248 23.84 13.95 -1.49
CA PHE A 248 22.53 13.30 -1.49
C PHE A 248 21.53 14.05 -0.60
N PRO A 249 20.22 13.82 -0.78
CA PRO A 249 19.21 14.47 0.05
C PRO A 249 19.39 14.11 1.53
N ALA A 250 19.22 15.10 2.41
CA ALA A 250 19.35 14.91 3.86
C ALA A 250 18.22 14.10 4.51
N CYS A 251 17.27 13.63 3.70
CA CYS A 251 16.07 12.92 4.10
C CYS A 251 15.74 11.87 3.04
N PHE A 252 15.59 10.62 3.48
CA PHE A 252 15.17 9.47 2.67
C PHE A 252 13.76 9.00 3.04
N ASP A 253 12.94 9.90 3.61
CA ASP A 253 11.49 9.72 3.57
C ASP A 253 11.07 10.15 2.18
N MET A 254 10.62 9.18 1.39
CA MET A 254 10.49 9.45 -0.01
C MET A 254 9.56 10.63 -0.24
N VAL A 255 9.86 11.43 -1.26
CA VAL A 255 9.05 12.56 -1.73
C VAL A 255 7.65 12.07 -2.14
N ARG A 256 6.80 11.76 -1.18
CA ARG A 256 5.44 11.23 -1.34
C ARG A 256 4.50 12.31 -0.86
N ILE A 257 3.47 12.60 -1.65
CA ILE A 257 2.26 13.18 -1.07
C ILE A 257 1.82 12.18 -0.01
N PRO A 258 1.63 12.55 1.27
CA PRO A 258 1.21 11.58 2.26
C PRO A 258 -0.13 10.98 1.83
N PRO A 259 -0.29 9.64 1.90
CA PRO A 259 -1.61 9.05 1.71
C PRO A 259 -2.54 9.62 2.78
N PHE A 260 -3.85 9.57 2.54
CA PHE A 260 -4.90 10.00 3.46
C PHE A 260 -5.01 11.51 3.74
N VAL A 261 -4.00 12.35 3.42
CA VAL A 261 -4.03 13.78 3.79
C VAL A 261 -4.13 14.72 2.58
N SER A 262 -5.01 15.71 2.67
CA SER A 262 -5.17 16.75 1.65
C SER A 262 -4.09 17.83 1.78
N ARG A 263 -3.91 18.64 0.72
CA ARG A 263 -3.02 19.83 0.76
C ARG A 263 -3.42 20.87 1.81
N ARG A 264 -4.66 20.86 2.31
CA ARG A 264 -5.12 21.78 3.38
C ARG A 264 -4.97 21.20 4.78
N GLY A 265 -4.54 19.95 4.92
CA GLY A 265 -4.44 19.28 6.22
C GLY A 265 -5.62 18.39 6.59
N PHE A 266 -6.73 18.39 5.83
CA PHE A 266 -7.82 17.42 6.05
C PHE A 266 -7.30 15.99 5.93
N ARG A 267 -7.69 15.14 6.88
CA ARG A 267 -7.31 13.72 6.93
C ARG A 267 -8.52 12.87 6.63
N PHE A 268 -8.33 11.89 5.75
CA PHE A 268 -9.29 10.82 5.50
C PHE A 268 -8.92 9.63 6.37
N SER A 269 -9.90 9.02 7.02
CA SER A 269 -9.71 7.79 7.78
C SER A 269 -11.03 7.02 7.83
N ARG A 270 -11.02 5.84 8.48
CA ARG A 270 -12.24 5.10 8.82
C ARG A 270 -12.40 5.02 10.33
N SER A 271 -13.64 5.12 10.80
CA SER A 271 -14.00 4.89 12.21
C SER A 271 -13.86 3.42 12.59
N GLU A 272 -14.02 3.10 13.88
CA GLU A 272 -14.01 1.71 14.36
C GLU A 272 -15.14 0.87 13.73
N GLU A 273 -16.26 1.50 13.40
CA GLU A 273 -17.39 0.90 12.68
C GLU A 273 -17.14 0.80 11.16
N GLY A 274 -15.97 1.23 10.68
CA GLY A 274 -15.60 1.20 9.27
C GLY A 274 -16.21 2.32 8.44
N LEU A 275 -16.78 3.37 9.05
CA LEU A 275 -17.34 4.50 8.32
C LEU A 275 -16.23 5.46 7.90
N ALA A 276 -16.26 5.90 6.65
CA ALA A 276 -15.29 6.89 6.18
C ALA A 276 -15.57 8.26 6.83
N ILE A 277 -14.52 8.89 7.35
CA ILE A 277 -14.58 10.17 8.07
C ILE A 277 -13.52 11.14 7.55
N ILE A 278 -13.81 12.43 7.69
CA ILE A 278 -12.87 13.52 7.39
C ILE A 278 -12.64 14.30 8.67
N ASP A 279 -11.38 14.35 9.09
CA ASP A 279 -10.97 15.13 10.24
C ASP A 279 -10.19 16.37 9.80
N GLU A 280 -10.42 17.49 10.49
CA GLU A 280 -9.57 18.66 10.38
C GLU A 280 -8.22 18.35 11.04
N GLY A 281 -7.21 18.10 10.21
CA GLY A 281 -5.83 18.00 10.65
C GLY A 281 -5.11 19.35 10.54
N ASN A 282 -3.92 19.41 11.12
CA ASN A 282 -3.01 20.52 10.85
C ASN A 282 -2.69 20.56 9.35
N PRO A 283 -2.69 21.75 8.73
CA PRO A 283 -2.18 21.92 7.38
C PRO A 283 -0.82 21.24 7.29
N LEU A 284 -0.69 20.30 6.37
CA LEU A 284 0.64 19.81 6.08
C LEU A 284 1.41 20.97 5.45
N PRO A 285 2.65 21.24 5.91
CA PRO A 285 3.54 22.09 5.14
C PRO A 285 3.55 21.58 3.71
N SER A 286 3.53 22.51 2.76
CA SER A 286 3.51 22.19 1.33
C SER A 286 4.54 21.10 1.08
N PRO A 287 4.12 19.90 0.63
CA PRO A 287 5.07 18.85 0.37
C PRO A 287 6.05 19.40 -0.67
N PHE A 288 7.29 19.58 -0.21
CA PHE A 288 8.48 19.75 -1.01
C PHE A 288 8.65 21.14 -1.64
N THR A 289 9.36 21.98 -0.91
CA THR A 289 10.23 22.96 -1.55
C THR A 289 11.60 22.79 -0.90
N PHE A 290 12.44 21.97 -1.54
CA PHE A 290 13.85 21.75 -1.23
C PHE A 290 14.17 20.85 -0.01
N VAL A 291 14.54 19.58 -0.28
CA VAL A 291 15.33 18.79 0.69
C VAL A 291 16.80 19.20 0.50
N PRO A 292 17.51 19.62 1.57
CA PRO A 292 18.91 20.03 1.43
C PRO A 292 19.77 18.84 1.03
N MET A 293 20.76 19.12 0.17
CA MET A 293 21.76 18.12 -0.24
C MET A 293 22.95 18.18 0.72
N ILE A 294 23.28 17.07 1.36
CA ILE A 294 24.41 16.87 2.28
C ILE A 294 25.47 15.98 1.65
N ASP A 295 26.65 15.95 2.23
CA ASP A 295 27.84 15.17 1.83
C ASP A 295 28.26 14.14 2.88
N GLU A 296 27.83 14.29 4.14
CA GLU A 296 28.13 13.34 5.22
C GLU A 296 26.93 12.45 5.57
N MET A 297 27.10 11.12 5.48
CA MET A 297 26.01 10.17 5.81
C MET A 297 25.55 10.29 7.28
N ALA A 298 26.44 10.70 8.18
CA ALA A 298 26.10 10.94 9.59
C ALA A 298 25.11 12.11 9.80
N ALA A 299 24.98 13.00 8.81
CA ALA A 299 24.05 14.14 8.84
C ALA A 299 22.66 13.80 8.26
N ILE A 300 22.42 12.55 7.82
CA ILE A 300 21.09 12.09 7.38
C ILE A 300 20.13 12.20 8.56
N SER A 301 19.03 12.93 8.37
CA SER A 301 17.97 13.02 9.37
C SER A 301 17.06 11.81 9.33
N THR A 302 16.67 11.33 10.50
CA THR A 302 15.55 10.39 10.65
C THR A 302 14.20 11.08 10.72
N ASP A 303 14.15 12.39 11.00
CA ASP A 303 12.92 13.18 10.97
C ASP A 303 12.96 14.20 9.83
N CYS A 304 12.23 13.89 8.76
CA CYS A 304 12.13 14.75 7.60
C CYS A 304 11.28 16.00 7.85
N LYS A 305 10.48 16.03 8.92
CA LYS A 305 9.64 17.18 9.26
C LYS A 305 10.45 18.43 9.57
N GLN A 306 11.69 18.29 10.03
CA GLN A 306 12.56 19.44 10.30
C GLN A 306 12.88 20.27 9.04
N TYR A 307 12.75 19.66 7.85
CA TYR A 307 12.97 20.33 6.57
C TYR A 307 11.68 20.88 5.95
N LEU A 308 10.51 20.54 6.51
CA LEU A 308 9.22 21.02 6.03
C LEU A 308 8.83 22.41 6.60
N GLY A 309 9.60 22.95 7.54
CA GLY A 309 9.31 24.18 8.28
C GLY A 309 10.24 25.37 8.01
N ARG A 310 11.06 25.33 6.94
CA ARG A 310 11.97 26.42 6.57
C ARG A 310 11.59 27.04 5.23
#